data_AF-A0A955T420-F1
#
_entry.id   AF-A0A955T420-F1
#
_cell.length_a   1.000
_cell.length_b   1.000
_cell.length_c   1.000
_cell.angle_alpha   90.00
_cell.angle_beta   90.00
_cell.angle_gamma   90.00
#
_symmetry.space_group_name_H-M   'P 1'
#
loop_
_entity.id
_entity.type
_entity.pdbx_description
1 polymer ?
#
loop_
_entity_poly.entity_id
_entity_poly.type
_entity_poly.pdbx_seq_one_letter_code
_entity_poly.pdbx_strand_id
1 'polypeptide(L)'
;SFPAEVDAKLTEFVGRYHVTDFDIPRAPFGDPFGKDREKVLNFYRSWYEYLEGKGWADRAYLYMQDEPNDATAYEHVRDMGALVAEADPGIRKLVVEQTYTQDPEWVDIDEAIDIWCPLFGFIDEGTIRDALDRGDEVWSYSALIQTAPDYHPNYEEVKDDLPPFWQIDFPSIHYRIGPWINRRYGITGLLYWSTVYWGSPDRNPWDDPGFRVRWNGDGFLMYPGIDAGIEGPIASIRLKSLRDGMEDYEYFALLSSLGGEDLLKEIVGEAVPTWGSFTQDAEELYELRRRMAEAIVDLAEPPTE
;
A
#
# COMPACT_ATOMS: atom_id res chain seq x y z
N SER A 1 7.76 -8.56 30.03
CA SER A 1 8.88 -7.82 29.43
C SER A 1 9.19 -8.41 28.08
N PHE A 2 9.42 -7.56 27.08
CA PHE A 2 9.80 -8.01 25.74
C PHE A 2 11.17 -8.74 25.78
N PRO A 3 11.37 -9.86 25.05
CA PRO A 3 12.64 -10.60 25.10
C PRO A 3 13.82 -9.75 24.58
N ALA A 4 14.88 -9.62 25.38
CA ALA A 4 16.02 -8.74 25.05
C ALA A 4 16.74 -9.10 23.74
N GLU A 5 16.82 -10.39 23.39
CA GLU A 5 17.40 -10.82 22.11
C GLU A 5 16.55 -10.35 20.92
N VAL A 6 15.22 -10.38 21.06
CA VAL A 6 14.30 -9.93 20.01
C VAL A 6 14.35 -8.42 19.87
N ASP A 7 14.37 -7.66 20.98
CA ASP A 7 14.55 -6.21 20.97
C ASP A 7 15.87 -5.80 20.27
N ALA A 8 16.98 -6.47 20.59
CA ALA A 8 18.27 -6.19 19.96
C ALA A 8 18.22 -6.42 18.43
N LYS A 9 17.67 -7.55 17.98
CA LYS A 9 17.56 -7.87 16.55
C LYS A 9 16.61 -6.92 15.82
N LEU A 10 15.47 -6.58 16.43
CA LEU A 10 14.52 -5.66 15.82
C LEU A 10 15.10 -4.24 15.74
N THR A 11 15.81 -3.79 16.78
CA THR A 11 16.50 -2.50 16.79
C THR A 11 17.59 -2.43 15.73
N GLU A 12 18.40 -3.48 15.59
CA GLU A 12 19.39 -3.56 14.52
C GLU A 12 18.71 -3.51 13.15
N PHE A 13 17.62 -4.28 12.95
CA PHE A 13 16.89 -4.32 11.68
C PHE A 13 16.31 -2.95 11.31
N VAL A 14 15.58 -2.32 12.22
CA VAL A 14 14.99 -0.98 12.02
C VAL A 14 16.08 0.06 11.74
N GLY A 15 17.16 0.06 12.51
CA GLY A 15 18.26 1.02 12.35
C GLY A 15 19.07 0.81 11.07
N ARG A 16 19.29 -0.44 10.66
CA ARG A 16 20.08 -0.80 9.47
C ARG A 16 19.34 -0.53 8.17
N TYR A 17 18.04 -0.86 8.13
CA TYR A 17 17.23 -0.77 6.90
C TYR A 17 16.33 0.46 6.86
N HIS A 18 16.40 1.32 7.89
CA HIS A 18 15.58 2.52 8.00
C HIS A 18 14.08 2.23 7.86
N VAL A 19 13.62 1.14 8.49
CA VAL A 19 12.21 0.75 8.47
C VAL A 19 11.38 1.85 9.11
N THR A 20 10.48 2.43 8.32
CA THR A 20 9.62 3.55 8.74
C THR A 20 8.30 3.10 9.31
N ASP A 21 7.79 1.93 8.91
CA ASP A 21 6.48 1.41 9.31
C ASP A 21 6.58 -0.10 9.55
N PHE A 22 5.79 -0.62 10.49
CA PHE A 22 5.85 -2.03 10.85
C PHE A 22 4.51 -2.61 11.28
N ASP A 23 4.27 -3.83 10.81
CA ASP A 23 3.10 -4.63 11.16
C ASP A 23 3.26 -5.26 12.55
N ILE A 24 2.32 -4.99 13.44
CA ILE A 24 2.19 -5.67 14.73
C ILE A 24 1.76 -7.11 14.43
N PRO A 25 2.51 -8.13 14.88
CA PRO A 25 2.15 -9.51 14.58
C PRO A 25 0.74 -9.84 15.08
N ARG A 26 -0.03 -10.60 14.30
CA ARG A 26 -1.33 -11.09 14.74
C ARG A 26 -1.19 -11.95 15.99
N ALA A 27 -2.11 -11.77 16.94
CA ALA A 27 -2.11 -12.55 18.17
C ALA A 27 -2.22 -14.06 17.85
N PRO A 28 -1.32 -14.91 18.36
CA PRO A 28 -1.23 -16.32 17.96
C PRO A 28 -2.22 -17.23 18.71
N PHE A 29 -3.40 -16.70 19.08
CA PHE A 29 -4.40 -17.42 19.87
C PHE A 29 -5.63 -17.76 19.02
N GLY A 30 -6.28 -18.88 19.31
CA GLY A 30 -7.30 -19.43 18.42
C GLY A 30 -8.67 -18.77 18.54
N ASP A 31 -9.14 -18.50 19.76
CA ASP A 31 -10.50 -17.98 20.02
C ASP A 31 -10.43 -16.57 20.62
N PRO A 32 -10.23 -15.53 19.78
CA PRO A 32 -9.97 -14.16 20.23
C PRO A 32 -11.17 -13.52 20.93
N PHE A 33 -12.40 -13.96 20.63
CA PHE A 33 -13.61 -13.39 21.21
C PHE A 33 -14.15 -14.19 22.41
N GLY A 34 -13.68 -15.43 22.59
CA GLY A 34 -14.07 -16.30 23.70
C GLY A 34 -12.94 -16.54 24.68
N LYS A 35 -12.50 -17.80 24.80
CA LYS A 35 -11.64 -18.28 25.90
C LYS A 35 -10.24 -17.64 25.91
N ASP A 36 -9.76 -17.14 24.78
CA ASP A 36 -8.43 -16.54 24.66
C ASP A 36 -8.46 -15.01 24.64
N ARG A 37 -9.62 -14.37 24.78
CA ARG A 37 -9.81 -12.91 24.70
C ARG A 37 -8.84 -12.11 25.55
N GLU A 38 -8.70 -12.45 26.84
CA GLU A 38 -7.75 -11.74 27.71
C GLU A 38 -6.30 -11.90 27.26
N LYS A 39 -5.93 -13.04 26.65
CA LYS A 39 -4.58 -13.23 26.10
C LYS A 39 -4.36 -12.36 24.89
N VAL A 40 -5.36 -12.21 24.02
CA VAL A 40 -5.31 -11.34 22.83
C VAL A 40 -5.14 -9.88 23.26
N LEU A 41 -5.96 -9.40 24.21
CA LEU A 41 -5.84 -8.04 24.73
C LEU A 41 -4.45 -7.78 25.34
N ASN A 42 -3.99 -8.68 26.20
CA ASN A 42 -2.68 -8.53 26.84
C ASN A 42 -1.54 -8.59 25.83
N PHE A 43 -1.68 -9.37 24.75
CA PHE A 43 -0.70 -9.45 23.69
C PHE A 43 -0.59 -8.12 22.94
N TYR A 44 -1.71 -7.53 22.50
CA TYR A 44 -1.69 -6.24 21.80
C TYR A 44 -1.23 -5.10 22.71
N ARG A 45 -1.68 -5.05 23.97
CA ARG A 45 -1.16 -4.10 24.98
C ARG A 45 0.35 -4.20 25.15
N SER A 46 0.86 -5.42 25.32
CA SER A 46 2.29 -5.63 25.54
C SER A 46 3.14 -5.24 24.32
N TRP A 47 2.62 -5.45 23.11
CA TRP A 47 3.26 -4.98 21.88
C TRP A 47 3.25 -3.47 21.80
N TYR A 48 2.10 -2.83 22.02
CA TYR A 48 1.99 -1.39 21.95
C TYR A 48 2.87 -0.68 22.99
N GLU A 49 2.82 -1.11 24.26
CA GLU A 49 3.69 -0.60 25.33
C GLU A 49 5.19 -0.72 24.98
N TYR A 50 5.59 -1.83 24.35
CA TYR A 50 6.97 -2.00 23.89
C TYR A 50 7.31 -0.96 22.80
N LEU A 51 6.44 -0.78 21.82
CA LEU A 51 6.64 0.15 20.71
C LEU A 51 6.64 1.61 21.17
N GLU A 52 5.76 1.98 22.10
CA GLU A 52 5.77 3.28 22.78
C GLU A 52 7.10 3.50 23.51
N GLY A 53 7.58 2.51 24.27
CA GLY A 53 8.87 2.57 24.95
C GLY A 53 10.06 2.77 24.01
N LYS A 54 9.92 2.41 22.73
CA LYS A 54 10.93 2.64 21.67
C LYS A 54 10.73 3.95 20.90
N GLY A 55 9.62 4.66 21.11
CA GLY A 55 9.23 5.81 20.30
C GLY A 55 8.85 5.42 18.87
N TRP A 56 8.32 4.20 18.69
CA TRP A 56 7.96 3.63 17.39
C TRP A 56 6.45 3.52 17.21
N ALA A 57 5.62 3.66 18.24
CA ALA A 57 4.17 3.43 18.17
C ALA A 57 3.46 4.11 16.98
N ASP A 58 3.78 5.37 16.66
CA ASP A 58 3.19 6.13 15.54
C ASP A 58 3.46 5.53 14.15
N ARG A 59 4.41 4.59 14.06
CA ARG A 59 4.83 3.87 12.84
C ARG A 59 4.25 2.46 12.79
N ALA A 60 3.58 2.04 13.85
CA ALA A 60 2.99 0.73 13.96
C ALA A 60 1.62 0.72 13.29
N TYR A 61 1.23 -0.44 12.78
CA TYR A 61 -0.14 -0.75 12.44
C TYR A 61 -0.38 -2.25 12.62
N LEU A 62 -1.62 -2.66 12.79
CA LEU A 62 -2.03 -4.06 12.75
C LEU A 62 -2.71 -4.33 11.42
N TYR A 63 -2.12 -5.17 10.58
CA TYR A 63 -2.80 -5.70 9.40
C TYR A 63 -3.88 -6.71 9.85
N MET A 64 -5.12 -6.22 10.00
CA MET A 64 -6.23 -7.01 10.53
C MET A 64 -6.74 -8.05 9.55
N GLN A 65 -7.10 -7.64 8.34
CA GLN A 65 -7.81 -8.51 7.39
C GLN A 65 -7.48 -8.16 5.94
N ASP A 66 -7.33 -9.20 5.14
CA ASP A 66 -7.12 -9.12 3.69
C ASP A 66 -8.46 -9.40 3.01
N GLU A 67 -8.95 -8.45 2.21
CA GLU A 67 -10.15 -8.50 1.35
C GLU A 67 -11.33 -9.28 1.98
N PRO A 68 -11.99 -8.77 3.06
CA PRO A 68 -13.22 -9.38 3.54
C PRO A 68 -14.30 -9.33 2.42
N ASN A 69 -14.89 -10.48 2.09
CA ASN A 69 -15.75 -10.61 0.90
C ASN A 69 -17.14 -11.18 1.21
N ASP A 70 -17.52 -11.22 2.49
CA ASP A 70 -18.84 -11.63 2.95
C ASP A 70 -19.21 -10.96 4.29
N ALA A 71 -20.50 -11.04 4.65
CA ALA A 71 -21.03 -10.45 5.88
C ALA A 71 -20.31 -10.96 7.15
N THR A 72 -19.87 -12.23 7.18
CA THR A 72 -19.18 -12.80 8.34
C THR A 72 -17.77 -12.21 8.48
N ALA A 73 -17.08 -11.99 7.35
CA ALA A 73 -15.77 -11.35 7.33
C ALA A 73 -15.86 -9.87 7.78
N TYR A 74 -16.91 -9.15 7.36
CA TYR A 74 -17.19 -7.79 7.82
C TYR A 74 -17.50 -7.74 9.33
N GLU A 75 -18.32 -8.67 9.84
CA GLU A 75 -18.56 -8.82 11.28
C GLU A 75 -17.25 -9.09 12.05
N HIS A 76 -16.38 -9.93 11.50
CA HIS A 76 -15.07 -10.20 12.08
C HIS A 76 -14.17 -8.96 12.12
N VAL A 77 -14.16 -8.14 11.05
CA VAL A 77 -13.40 -6.87 11.03
C VAL A 77 -13.90 -5.92 12.11
N ARG A 78 -15.23 -5.72 12.22
CA ARG A 78 -15.83 -4.89 13.28
C ARG A 78 -15.43 -5.37 14.67
N ASP A 79 -15.59 -6.67 14.93
CA ASP A 79 -15.33 -7.24 16.26
C ASP A 79 -13.84 -7.22 16.62
N MET A 80 -12.96 -7.49 15.65
CA MET A 80 -11.51 -7.35 15.84
C MET A 80 -11.12 -5.89 16.07
N GLY A 81 -11.68 -4.94 15.31
CA GLY A 81 -11.40 -3.52 15.49
C GLY A 81 -11.76 -3.03 16.89
N ALA A 82 -12.94 -3.42 17.40
CA ALA A 82 -13.36 -3.12 18.76
C ALA A 82 -12.45 -3.77 19.83
N LEU A 83 -12.04 -5.03 19.61
CA LEU A 83 -11.12 -5.73 20.51
C LEU A 83 -9.75 -5.04 20.57
N VAL A 84 -9.21 -4.63 19.43
CA VAL A 84 -7.91 -3.96 19.32
C VAL A 84 -7.98 -2.57 19.95
N ALA A 85 -9.06 -1.81 19.72
CA ALA A 85 -9.27 -0.52 20.37
C ALA A 85 -9.42 -0.64 21.90
N GLU A 86 -10.01 -1.73 22.41
CA GLU A 86 -10.01 -2.01 23.86
C GLU A 86 -8.63 -2.39 24.40
N ALA A 87 -7.81 -3.06 23.58
CA ALA A 87 -6.43 -3.34 23.94
C ALA A 87 -5.67 -2.02 24.10
N ASP A 88 -5.62 -1.23 23.03
CA ASP A 88 -5.11 0.14 23.04
C ASP A 88 -5.64 0.91 21.80
N PRO A 89 -6.32 2.06 21.97
CA PRO A 89 -6.86 2.82 20.85
C PRO A 89 -5.78 3.45 19.96
N GLY A 90 -4.52 3.52 20.41
CA GLY A 90 -3.40 4.02 19.61
C GLY A 90 -2.87 3.02 18.58
N ILE A 91 -3.36 1.77 18.58
CA ILE A 91 -3.02 0.78 17.55
C ILE A 91 -3.81 1.11 16.27
N ARG A 92 -3.10 1.59 15.24
CA ARG A 92 -3.67 1.77 13.90
C ARG A 92 -4.01 0.42 13.27
N LYS A 93 -5.12 0.35 12.54
CA LYS A 93 -5.74 -0.87 12.02
C LYS A 93 -5.85 -0.77 10.50
N LEU A 94 -5.13 -1.65 9.81
CA LEU A 94 -5.15 -1.75 8.35
C LEU A 94 -6.08 -2.87 7.91
N VAL A 95 -6.93 -2.57 6.93
CA VAL A 95 -7.74 -3.56 6.20
C VAL A 95 -7.58 -3.32 4.70
N VAL A 96 -7.33 -4.39 3.95
CA VAL A 96 -7.37 -4.35 2.48
C VAL A 96 -8.82 -4.35 2.05
N GLU A 97 -9.39 -3.15 2.00
CA GLU A 97 -10.78 -2.84 1.62
C GLU A 97 -10.81 -1.46 0.97
N GLN A 98 -11.77 -1.24 0.08
CA GLN A 98 -12.10 0.08 -0.46
C GLN A 98 -12.83 0.97 0.55
N THR A 99 -12.79 2.28 0.31
CA THR A 99 -13.38 3.32 1.17
C THR A 99 -14.90 3.46 1.05
N TYR A 100 -15.58 2.51 0.39
CA TYR A 100 -17.02 2.51 0.18
C TYR A 100 -17.65 1.16 0.45
N THR A 101 -18.92 1.20 0.85
CA THR A 101 -19.71 0.01 1.19
C THR A 101 -19.84 -0.95 0.00
N GLN A 102 -19.39 -2.20 0.17
CA GLN A 102 -19.58 -3.26 -0.82
C GLN A 102 -21.06 -3.70 -0.91
N ASP A 103 -21.69 -3.96 0.24
CA ASP A 103 -23.08 -4.37 0.35
C ASP A 103 -23.74 -3.67 1.55
N PRO A 104 -24.79 -2.85 1.34
CA PRO A 104 -25.45 -2.10 2.41
C PRO A 104 -26.20 -2.99 3.42
N GLU A 105 -26.39 -4.28 3.15
CA GLU A 105 -26.95 -5.23 4.12
C GLU A 105 -25.90 -5.74 5.12
N TRP A 106 -24.61 -5.56 4.84
CA TRP A 106 -23.53 -5.97 5.74
C TRP A 106 -23.29 -4.91 6.82
N VAL A 107 -22.55 -5.29 7.85
CA VAL A 107 -22.25 -4.37 8.95
C VAL A 107 -21.28 -3.28 8.50
N ASP A 108 -21.48 -2.07 8.98
CA ASP A 108 -20.51 -0.98 8.80
C ASP A 108 -19.21 -1.28 9.55
N ILE A 109 -18.08 -1.03 8.87
CA ILE A 109 -16.72 -1.28 9.37
C ILE A 109 -15.87 -0.01 9.41
N ASP A 110 -16.42 1.16 9.08
CA ASP A 110 -15.66 2.42 9.03
C ASP A 110 -14.94 2.70 10.35
N GLU A 111 -15.62 2.56 11.50
CA GLU A 111 -15.03 2.78 12.82
C GLU A 111 -13.94 1.75 13.22
N ALA A 112 -13.83 0.64 12.49
CA ALA A 112 -12.87 -0.41 12.76
C ALA A 112 -11.53 -0.20 12.02
N ILE A 113 -11.44 0.78 11.13
CA ILE A 113 -10.33 0.94 10.19
C ILE A 113 -9.70 2.32 10.38
N ASP A 114 -8.37 2.37 10.51
CA ASP A 114 -7.61 3.64 10.47
C ASP A 114 -6.79 3.76 9.18
N ILE A 115 -6.53 2.63 8.49
CA ILE A 115 -5.79 2.57 7.23
C ILE A 115 -6.56 1.72 6.23
N TRP A 116 -7.17 2.37 5.24
CA TRP A 116 -7.82 1.73 4.11
C TRP A 116 -6.79 1.33 3.06
N CYS A 117 -7.03 0.26 2.33
CA CYS A 117 -6.06 -0.22 1.33
C CYS A 117 -6.76 -0.77 0.07
N PRO A 118 -7.48 0.08 -0.70
CA PRO A 118 -8.13 -0.30 -1.94
C PRO A 118 -7.14 -0.83 -3.00
N LEU A 119 -7.62 -1.80 -3.78
CA LEU A 119 -7.04 -2.11 -5.10
C LEU A 119 -7.12 -0.88 -6.00
N PHE A 120 -6.16 -0.69 -6.92
CA PHE A 120 -6.23 0.42 -7.89
C PHE A 120 -7.56 0.50 -8.64
N GLY A 121 -8.16 -0.64 -8.99
CA GLY A 121 -9.46 -0.71 -9.66
C GLY A 121 -10.65 -0.28 -8.81
N PHE A 122 -10.46 -0.16 -7.50
CA PHE A 122 -11.50 0.07 -6.51
C PHE A 122 -11.36 1.46 -5.88
N ILE A 123 -10.52 2.32 -6.46
CA ILE A 123 -10.32 3.69 -6.00
C ILE A 123 -11.53 4.52 -6.41
N ASP A 124 -12.17 5.15 -5.43
CA ASP A 124 -13.15 6.20 -5.67
C ASP A 124 -12.70 7.51 -5.00
N GLU A 125 -12.59 8.58 -5.77
CA GLU A 125 -12.02 9.85 -5.29
C GLU A 125 -12.88 10.50 -4.20
N GLY A 126 -14.20 10.39 -4.27
CA GLY A 126 -15.10 10.99 -3.29
C GLY A 126 -14.92 10.34 -1.92
N THR A 127 -14.98 9.01 -1.89
CA THR A 127 -14.93 8.25 -0.65
C THR A 127 -13.52 8.19 -0.04
N ILE A 128 -12.46 8.27 -0.86
CA ILE A 128 -11.10 8.50 -0.35
C ILE A 128 -11.01 9.85 0.35
N ARG A 129 -11.56 10.92 -0.24
CA ARG A 129 -11.57 12.24 0.42
C ARG A 129 -12.34 12.20 1.73
N ASP A 130 -13.49 11.51 1.77
CA ASP A 130 -14.25 11.34 3.01
C ASP A 130 -13.44 10.62 4.09
N ALA A 131 -12.69 9.55 3.73
CA ALA A 131 -11.80 8.85 4.65
C ALA A 131 -10.67 9.76 5.17
N LEU A 132 -10.01 10.50 4.28
CA LEU A 132 -8.95 11.46 4.64
C LEU A 132 -9.50 12.61 5.53
N ASP A 133 -10.71 13.09 5.27
CA ASP A 133 -11.36 14.14 6.06
C ASP A 133 -11.73 13.67 7.49
N ARG A 134 -11.95 12.36 7.69
CA ARG A 134 -12.08 11.75 9.02
C ARG A 134 -10.75 11.62 9.75
N GLY A 135 -9.63 11.76 9.04
CA GLY A 135 -8.29 11.56 9.56
C GLY A 135 -7.74 10.15 9.35
N ASP A 136 -8.41 9.32 8.55
CA ASP A 136 -7.92 8.00 8.17
C ASP A 136 -6.74 8.14 7.18
N GLU A 137 -5.91 7.10 7.08
CA GLU A 137 -4.95 6.95 6.00
C GLU A 137 -5.51 6.06 4.90
N VAL A 138 -5.02 6.27 3.68
CA VAL A 138 -5.32 5.40 2.54
C VAL A 138 -4.02 4.95 1.90
N TRP A 139 -3.89 3.64 1.72
CA TRP A 139 -2.84 2.98 0.96
C TRP A 139 -3.44 2.44 -0.35
N SER A 140 -2.61 2.16 -1.35
CA SER A 140 -3.06 1.48 -2.57
C SER A 140 -2.52 0.07 -2.64
N TYR A 141 -3.25 -0.79 -3.34
CA TYR A 141 -2.91 -2.19 -3.52
C TYR A 141 -3.04 -2.62 -4.98
N SER A 142 -2.24 -3.62 -5.36
CA SER A 142 -2.34 -4.29 -6.66
C SER A 142 -2.19 -5.80 -6.49
N ALA A 143 -3.11 -6.54 -7.10
CA ALA A 143 -3.07 -7.99 -7.23
C ALA A 143 -3.92 -8.42 -8.41
N LEU A 144 -3.51 -9.48 -9.10
CA LEU A 144 -4.24 -10.02 -10.26
C LEU A 144 -4.49 -8.94 -11.34
N ILE A 145 -5.52 -9.13 -12.17
CA ILE A 145 -6.04 -8.14 -13.11
C ILE A 145 -7.45 -7.81 -12.64
N GLN A 146 -7.60 -6.70 -11.90
CA GLN A 146 -8.86 -6.30 -11.27
C GLN A 146 -9.26 -4.90 -11.71
N THR A 147 -10.47 -4.78 -12.23
CA THR A 147 -11.11 -3.52 -12.66
C THR A 147 -12.16 -3.07 -11.63
N ALA A 148 -12.85 -1.98 -11.90
CA ALA A 148 -13.95 -1.52 -11.06
C ALA A 148 -14.96 -2.65 -10.78
N PRO A 149 -15.32 -2.89 -9.51
CA PRO A 149 -16.42 -3.78 -9.18
C PRO A 149 -17.76 -3.15 -9.59
N ASP A 150 -18.78 -3.98 -9.83
CA ASP A 150 -20.12 -3.53 -10.23
C ASP A 150 -20.85 -2.69 -9.17
N TYR A 151 -20.42 -2.79 -7.92
CA TYR A 151 -20.88 -1.97 -6.80
C TYR A 151 -20.08 -0.69 -6.60
N HIS A 152 -19.12 -0.35 -7.48
CA HIS A 152 -18.40 0.92 -7.42
C HIS A 152 -19.39 2.11 -7.52
N PRO A 153 -19.29 3.16 -6.68
CA PRO A 153 -20.25 4.27 -6.65
C PRO A 153 -20.48 4.95 -8.01
N ASN A 154 -19.42 5.03 -8.81
CA ASN A 154 -19.41 5.60 -10.16
C ASN A 154 -19.24 4.55 -11.28
N TYR A 155 -19.66 3.28 -11.05
CA TYR A 155 -19.35 2.13 -11.93
C TYR A 155 -19.57 2.40 -13.43
N GLU A 156 -20.67 3.04 -13.82
CA GLU A 156 -20.95 3.30 -15.25
C GLU A 156 -19.90 4.18 -15.94
N GLU A 157 -19.19 5.02 -15.19
CA GLU A 157 -18.15 5.93 -15.71
C GLU A 157 -16.78 5.23 -15.80
N VAL A 158 -16.54 4.22 -14.96
CA VAL A 158 -15.21 3.63 -14.74
C VAL A 158 -15.10 2.14 -15.11
N LYS A 159 -16.21 1.48 -15.46
CA LYS A 159 -16.23 0.04 -15.79
C LYS A 159 -15.32 -0.37 -16.95
N ASP A 160 -15.02 0.59 -17.84
CA ASP A 160 -14.15 0.40 -19.01
C ASP A 160 -12.72 0.91 -18.76
N ASP A 161 -12.44 1.48 -17.59
CA ASP A 161 -11.11 1.94 -17.21
C ASP A 161 -10.17 0.76 -16.94
N LEU A 162 -8.89 0.98 -17.22
CA LEU A 162 -7.83 -0.01 -17.05
C LEU A 162 -6.80 0.53 -16.06
N PRO A 163 -6.94 0.23 -14.76
CA PRO A 163 -5.97 0.64 -13.76
C PRO A 163 -4.59 -0.02 -14.02
N PRO A 164 -3.53 0.42 -13.33
CA PRO A 164 -2.22 -0.19 -13.50
C PRO A 164 -2.20 -1.66 -13.04
N PHE A 165 -2.11 -2.56 -14.01
CA PHE A 165 -1.90 -3.99 -13.77
C PHE A 165 -0.43 -4.36 -13.62
N TRP A 166 -0.11 -5.12 -12.58
CA TRP A 166 1.26 -5.53 -12.23
C TRP A 166 1.55 -6.98 -12.62
N GLN A 167 1.07 -7.40 -13.79
CA GLN A 167 1.54 -8.62 -14.46
C GLN A 167 2.69 -8.28 -15.41
N ILE A 168 3.54 -9.27 -15.69
CA ILE A 168 4.74 -9.08 -16.54
C ILE A 168 4.39 -8.80 -18.00
N ASP A 169 3.18 -9.15 -18.44
CA ASP A 169 2.69 -8.90 -19.79
C ASP A 169 2.32 -7.43 -20.06
N PHE A 170 2.16 -6.62 -19.00
CA PHE A 170 1.80 -5.21 -19.12
C PHE A 170 3.03 -4.29 -19.24
N PRO A 171 2.87 -3.11 -19.88
CA PRO A 171 3.94 -2.12 -19.99
C PRO A 171 4.54 -1.72 -18.63
N SER A 172 5.87 -1.56 -18.59
CA SER A 172 6.59 -1.22 -17.34
C SER A 172 6.09 0.05 -16.64
N ILE A 173 5.53 1.02 -17.39
CA ILE A 173 4.94 2.24 -16.84
C ILE A 173 3.85 1.97 -15.80
N HIS A 174 3.16 0.82 -15.86
CA HIS A 174 2.17 0.41 -14.85
C HIS A 174 2.78 0.26 -13.45
N TYR A 175 4.06 -0.11 -13.35
CA TYR A 175 4.76 -0.20 -12.06
C TYR A 175 5.23 1.19 -11.59
N ARG A 176 5.58 2.08 -12.52
CA ARG A 176 6.07 3.43 -12.21
C ARG A 176 4.96 4.42 -11.85
N ILE A 177 3.76 4.26 -12.41
CA ILE A 177 2.68 5.23 -12.24
C ILE A 177 1.98 5.16 -10.88
N GLY A 178 2.13 4.05 -10.13
CA GLY A 178 1.48 3.86 -8.83
C GLY A 178 1.69 5.04 -7.86
N PRO A 179 2.94 5.49 -7.60
CA PRO A 179 3.22 6.67 -6.79
C PRO A 179 2.61 7.99 -7.29
N TRP A 180 2.43 8.15 -8.61
CA TRP A 180 1.77 9.31 -9.21
C TRP A 180 0.26 9.31 -8.94
N ILE A 181 -0.38 8.14 -9.09
CA ILE A 181 -1.78 7.93 -8.69
C ILE A 181 -1.93 8.23 -7.19
N ASN A 182 -1.03 7.69 -6.38
CA ASN A 182 -1.09 7.88 -4.95
C ASN A 182 -1.00 9.37 -4.57
N ARG A 183 -0.03 10.10 -5.17
CA ARG A 183 0.12 11.54 -4.94
C ARG A 183 -1.13 12.33 -5.34
N ARG A 184 -1.80 11.96 -6.44
CA ARG A 184 -3.02 12.63 -6.91
C ARG A 184 -4.14 12.56 -5.88
N TYR A 185 -4.35 11.39 -5.28
CA TYR A 185 -5.50 11.10 -4.42
C TYR A 185 -5.19 11.21 -2.93
N GLY A 186 -4.01 11.73 -2.55
CA GLY A 186 -3.63 11.83 -1.14
C GLY A 186 -3.38 10.47 -0.46
N ILE A 187 -3.15 9.42 -1.26
CA ILE A 187 -2.81 8.08 -0.76
C ILE A 187 -1.34 8.11 -0.31
N THR A 188 -1.08 7.64 0.90
CA THR A 188 0.21 7.75 1.59
C THR A 188 1.01 6.46 1.62
N GLY A 189 0.40 5.31 1.27
CA GLY A 189 1.07 4.02 1.24
C GLY A 189 0.83 3.21 -0.04
N LEU A 190 1.68 2.22 -0.27
CA LEU A 190 1.60 1.28 -1.38
C LEU A 190 1.91 -0.13 -0.86
N LEU A 191 0.95 -1.02 -0.97
CA LEU A 191 1.03 -2.41 -0.55
C LEU A 191 1.18 -3.31 -1.77
N TYR A 192 2.06 -4.30 -1.67
CA TYR A 192 2.11 -5.42 -2.61
C TYR A 192 2.24 -6.73 -1.83
N TRP A 193 1.38 -7.70 -2.14
CA TRP A 193 1.15 -8.87 -1.27
C TRP A 193 2.36 -9.78 -1.14
N SER A 194 3.24 -9.80 -2.12
CA SER A 194 4.55 -10.43 -2.01
C SER A 194 5.51 -9.96 -3.10
N THR A 195 6.81 -10.04 -2.83
CA THR A 195 7.86 -9.76 -3.81
C THR A 195 8.70 -10.98 -4.20
N VAL A 196 8.43 -12.14 -3.57
CA VAL A 196 9.21 -13.40 -3.71
C VAL A 196 8.33 -14.66 -3.72
N TYR A 197 7.05 -14.53 -4.08
CA TYR A 197 6.11 -15.67 -4.09
C TYR A 197 6.25 -16.53 -5.35
N TRP A 198 7.26 -17.39 -5.35
CA TRP A 198 7.57 -18.27 -6.49
C TRP A 198 6.80 -19.60 -6.47
N GLY A 199 6.16 -19.96 -5.36
CA GLY A 199 5.73 -21.33 -5.06
C GLY A 199 4.29 -21.69 -5.43
N SER A 200 3.61 -20.95 -6.32
CA SER A 200 2.18 -21.20 -6.59
C SER A 200 1.77 -21.02 -8.06
N PRO A 201 1.71 -22.12 -8.84
CA PRO A 201 2.06 -23.50 -8.45
C PRO A 201 3.57 -23.71 -8.27
N ASP A 202 3.98 -24.85 -7.72
CA ASP A 202 5.40 -25.26 -7.61
C ASP A 202 6.06 -25.35 -9.00
N ARG A 203 6.65 -24.24 -9.44
CA ARG A 203 7.26 -24.03 -10.76
C ARG A 203 8.42 -23.05 -10.68
N ASN A 204 9.29 -23.10 -11.68
CA ASN A 204 10.38 -22.15 -11.80
C ASN A 204 9.86 -20.81 -12.37
N PRO A 205 9.93 -19.68 -11.64
CA PRO A 205 9.46 -18.38 -12.14
C PRO A 205 10.26 -17.88 -13.36
N TRP A 206 11.44 -18.45 -13.63
CA TRP A 206 12.22 -18.16 -14.84
C TRP A 206 11.59 -18.74 -16.12
N ASP A 207 10.93 -19.89 -16.01
CA ASP A 207 10.36 -20.62 -17.16
C ASP A 207 8.84 -20.46 -17.25
N ASP A 208 8.17 -20.37 -16.10
CA ASP A 208 6.71 -20.33 -15.98
C ASP A 208 6.31 -19.34 -14.86
N PRO A 209 6.11 -18.05 -15.20
CA PRO A 209 5.91 -16.98 -14.23
C PRO A 209 4.45 -16.91 -13.71
N GLY A 210 3.58 -17.84 -14.08
CA GLY A 210 2.13 -17.74 -13.86
C GLY A 210 1.69 -18.00 -12.42
N PHE A 211 1.29 -16.96 -11.69
CA PHE A 211 0.56 -17.14 -10.43
C PHE A 211 -0.79 -17.80 -10.72
N ARG A 212 -1.06 -18.94 -10.06
CA ARG A 212 -2.26 -19.78 -10.30
C ARG A 212 -2.50 -20.07 -11.78
N VAL A 213 -1.43 -20.11 -12.60
CA VAL A 213 -1.46 -20.36 -14.06
C VAL A 213 -2.21 -19.28 -14.86
N ARG A 214 -2.48 -18.10 -14.28
CA ARG A 214 -3.27 -17.04 -14.93
C ARG A 214 -2.61 -15.68 -14.94
N TRP A 215 -1.91 -15.33 -13.86
CA TRP A 215 -1.38 -13.98 -13.64
C TRP A 215 0.15 -14.01 -13.64
N ASN A 216 0.74 -13.83 -14.81
CA ASN A 216 2.20 -13.93 -14.96
C ASN A 216 2.91 -12.81 -14.19
N GLY A 217 3.89 -13.16 -13.37
CA GLY A 217 4.69 -12.19 -12.62
C GLY A 217 4.04 -11.68 -11.33
N ASP A 218 2.80 -12.09 -11.03
CA ASP A 218 2.11 -11.64 -9.82
C ASP A 218 2.69 -12.33 -8.56
N GLY A 219 2.86 -11.56 -7.50
CA GLY A 219 3.47 -12.01 -6.24
C GLY A 219 4.99 -12.05 -6.23
N PHE A 220 5.67 -11.67 -7.32
CA PHE A 220 7.13 -11.55 -7.30
C PHE A 220 7.67 -10.41 -8.17
N LEU A 221 8.56 -9.62 -7.57
CA LEU A 221 9.35 -8.58 -8.22
C LEU A 221 10.84 -8.92 -8.24
N MET A 222 11.23 -9.99 -7.54
CA MET A 222 12.56 -10.56 -7.54
C MET A 222 12.52 -12.02 -8.01
N TYR A 223 13.56 -12.44 -8.71
CA TYR A 223 13.75 -13.81 -9.16
C TYR A 223 14.73 -14.57 -8.26
N PRO A 224 14.63 -15.91 -8.17
CA PRO A 224 15.63 -16.71 -7.47
C PRO A 224 16.94 -16.65 -8.25
N GLY A 225 18.00 -16.10 -7.64
CA GLY A 225 19.27 -15.92 -8.36
C GLY A 225 20.05 -17.21 -8.58
N ILE A 226 19.75 -18.28 -7.82
CA ILE A 226 20.48 -19.54 -7.89
C ILE A 226 20.40 -20.18 -9.28
N ASP A 227 19.25 -20.07 -9.96
CA ASP A 227 19.04 -20.52 -11.33
C ASP A 227 19.91 -19.76 -12.34
N ALA A 228 20.30 -18.53 -12.01
CA ALA A 228 21.20 -17.68 -12.78
C ALA A 228 22.66 -17.70 -12.27
N GLY A 229 23.00 -18.58 -11.32
CA GLY A 229 24.33 -18.68 -10.73
C GLY A 229 24.71 -17.52 -9.80
N ILE A 230 23.73 -16.79 -9.27
CA ILE A 230 23.89 -15.66 -8.35
C ILE A 230 23.37 -16.07 -6.96
N GLU A 231 24.12 -15.77 -5.91
CA GLU A 231 23.67 -15.97 -4.53
C GLU A 231 22.64 -14.89 -4.14
N GLY A 232 21.43 -15.32 -3.77
CA GLY A 232 20.36 -14.43 -3.33
C GLY A 232 19.37 -14.03 -4.43
N PRO A 233 18.40 -13.15 -4.13
CA PRO A 233 17.39 -12.70 -5.09
C PRO A 233 17.96 -11.73 -6.13
N ILE A 234 17.42 -11.77 -7.35
CA ILE A 234 17.75 -10.84 -8.45
C ILE A 234 16.57 -9.91 -8.69
N ALA A 235 16.81 -8.59 -8.67
CA ALA A 235 15.79 -7.60 -8.96
C ALA A 235 15.31 -7.68 -10.42
N SER A 236 14.00 -7.62 -10.64
CA SER A 236 13.43 -7.47 -11.98
C SER A 236 13.49 -6.02 -12.47
N ILE A 237 13.34 -5.82 -13.79
CA ILE A 237 13.13 -4.48 -14.37
C ILE A 237 11.87 -3.83 -13.80
N ARG A 238 10.84 -4.63 -13.45
CA ARG A 238 9.59 -4.16 -12.83
C ARG A 238 9.83 -3.54 -11.46
N LEU A 239 10.67 -4.15 -10.63
CA LEU A 239 11.09 -3.58 -9.35
C LEU A 239 11.85 -2.27 -9.53
N LYS A 240 12.68 -2.18 -10.58
CA LYS A 240 13.39 -0.93 -10.91
C LYS A 240 12.44 0.15 -11.36
N SER A 241 11.44 -0.20 -12.18
CA SER A 241 10.41 0.74 -12.62
C SER A 241 9.55 1.25 -11.46
N LEU A 242 9.18 0.39 -10.50
CA LEU A 242 8.53 0.81 -9.26
C LEU A 242 9.43 1.74 -8.44
N ARG A 243 10.71 1.39 -8.26
CA ARG A 243 11.68 2.26 -7.57
C ARG A 243 11.78 3.62 -8.25
N ASP A 244 11.84 3.68 -9.59
CA ASP A 244 11.91 4.96 -10.31
C ASP A 244 10.64 5.80 -10.05
N GLY A 245 9.46 5.17 -9.88
CA GLY A 245 8.24 5.85 -9.42
C GLY A 245 8.34 6.35 -7.98
N MET A 246 8.98 5.60 -7.08
CA MET A 246 9.26 6.07 -5.71
C MET A 246 10.25 7.24 -5.72
N GLU A 247 11.25 7.23 -6.61
CA GLU A 247 12.16 8.36 -6.82
C GLU A 247 11.43 9.58 -7.41
N ASP A 248 10.41 9.40 -8.24
CA ASP A 248 9.52 10.49 -8.68
C ASP A 248 8.74 11.08 -7.49
N TYR A 249 8.37 10.26 -6.50
CA TYR A 249 7.69 10.75 -5.29
C TYR A 249 8.54 11.72 -4.48
N GLU A 250 9.86 11.52 -4.45
CA GLU A 250 10.78 12.47 -3.82
C GLU A 250 10.75 13.85 -4.50
N TYR A 251 10.49 13.91 -5.81
CA TYR A 251 10.32 15.19 -6.52
C TYR A 251 9.01 15.86 -6.10
N PHE A 252 7.94 15.10 -5.88
CA PHE A 252 6.69 15.64 -5.35
C PHE A 252 6.92 16.24 -3.97
N ALA A 253 7.59 15.51 -3.07
CA ALA A 253 7.88 15.96 -1.71
C ALA A 253 8.76 17.22 -1.70
N LEU A 254 9.83 17.23 -2.51
CA LEU A 254 10.73 18.39 -2.63
C LEU A 254 10.00 19.61 -3.21
N LEU A 255 9.29 19.46 -4.32
CA LEU A 255 8.56 20.57 -4.94
C LEU A 255 7.49 21.14 -4.01
N SER A 256 6.75 20.29 -3.29
CA SER A 256 5.78 20.71 -2.29
C SER A 256 6.46 21.49 -1.15
N SER A 257 7.60 21.01 -0.65
CA SER A 257 8.36 21.69 0.42
C SER A 257 8.88 23.08 0.03
N LEU A 258 9.08 23.31 -1.27
CA LEU A 258 9.50 24.59 -1.85
C LEU A 258 8.31 25.50 -2.23
N GLY A 259 7.08 25.09 -1.91
CA GLY A 259 5.87 25.86 -2.20
C GLY A 259 5.31 25.69 -3.62
N GLY A 260 5.78 24.71 -4.39
CA GLY A 260 5.35 24.43 -5.76
C GLY A 260 4.08 23.59 -5.88
N GLU A 261 3.16 23.65 -4.90
CA GLU A 261 2.02 22.75 -4.78
C GLU A 261 1.04 22.85 -5.96
N ASP A 262 0.79 24.06 -6.48
CA ASP A 262 -0.12 24.25 -7.62
C ASP A 262 0.42 23.63 -8.91
N LEU A 263 1.71 23.82 -9.18
CA LEU A 263 2.39 23.20 -10.32
C LEU A 263 2.44 21.68 -10.19
N LEU A 264 2.69 21.18 -8.97
CA LEU A 264 2.69 19.75 -8.70
C LEU A 264 1.32 19.12 -8.99
N LYS A 265 0.23 19.77 -8.56
CA LYS A 265 -1.14 19.32 -8.87
C LYS A 265 -1.44 19.32 -10.36
N GLU A 266 -0.97 20.35 -11.09
CA GLU A 266 -1.08 20.41 -12.55
C GLU A 266 -0.35 19.22 -13.20
N ILE A 267 0.93 19.04 -12.89
CA ILE A 267 1.78 17.99 -13.48
C ILE A 267 1.27 16.58 -13.17
N VAL A 268 0.92 16.31 -11.91
CA VAL A 268 0.36 15.01 -11.51
C VAL A 268 -1.01 14.81 -12.18
N GLY A 269 -1.77 15.88 -12.35
CA GLY A 269 -3.06 15.84 -13.01
C GLY A 269 -2.98 15.52 -14.51
N GLU A 270 -1.91 15.95 -15.18
CA GLU A 270 -1.61 15.58 -16.57
C GLU A 270 -1.21 14.09 -16.68
N ALA A 271 -0.35 13.60 -15.79
CA ALA A 271 0.07 12.19 -15.79
C ALA A 271 -1.09 11.22 -15.47
N VAL A 272 -1.97 11.61 -14.55
CA VAL A 272 -3.05 10.78 -14.02
C VAL A 272 -4.34 11.59 -14.05
N PRO A 273 -5.04 11.72 -15.19
CA PRO A 273 -6.29 12.48 -15.25
C PRO A 273 -7.41 11.92 -14.36
N THR A 274 -7.50 10.59 -14.25
CA THR A 274 -8.39 9.86 -13.33
C THR A 274 -7.62 8.67 -12.74
N TRP A 275 -8.18 7.93 -11.80
CA TRP A 275 -7.50 6.75 -11.25
C TRP A 275 -7.42 5.62 -12.28
N GLY A 276 -8.45 5.54 -13.15
CA GLY A 276 -8.59 4.53 -14.18
C GLY A 276 -8.01 4.91 -15.55
N SER A 277 -7.54 6.15 -15.69
CA SER A 277 -6.88 6.68 -16.88
C SER A 277 -5.62 7.44 -16.50
N PHE A 278 -4.49 6.99 -17.04
CA PHE A 278 -3.17 7.57 -16.83
C PHE A 278 -2.36 7.51 -18.12
N THR A 279 -1.32 8.34 -18.24
CA THR A 279 -0.44 8.34 -19.41
C THR A 279 0.17 6.95 -19.64
N GLN A 280 0.05 6.47 -20.87
CA GLN A 280 0.70 5.24 -21.31
C GLN A 280 2.04 5.53 -22.01
N ASP A 281 2.41 6.80 -22.14
CA ASP A 281 3.63 7.25 -22.80
C ASP A 281 4.73 7.50 -21.77
N ALA A 282 5.78 6.68 -21.84
CA ALA A 282 6.93 6.82 -20.94
C ALA A 282 7.67 8.15 -21.14
N GLU A 283 7.74 8.67 -22.37
CA GLU A 283 8.42 9.94 -22.65
C GLU A 283 7.63 11.12 -22.06
N GLU A 284 6.30 11.07 -22.12
CA GLU A 284 5.45 12.06 -21.46
C GLU A 284 5.72 12.07 -19.94
N LEU A 285 5.79 10.90 -19.30
CA LEU A 285 6.07 10.83 -17.86
C LEU A 285 7.48 11.37 -17.51
N TYR A 286 8.49 11.11 -18.35
CA TYR A 286 9.83 11.69 -18.18
C TYR A 286 9.84 13.21 -18.34
N GLU A 287 9.07 13.73 -19.28
CA GLU A 287 8.94 15.16 -19.53
C GLU A 287 8.24 15.87 -18.38
N LEU A 288 7.17 15.28 -17.83
CA LEU A 288 6.49 15.74 -16.61
C LEU A 288 7.44 15.76 -15.41
N ARG A 289 8.25 14.72 -15.25
CA ARG A 289 9.31 14.68 -14.23
C ARG A 289 10.36 15.77 -14.45
N ARG A 290 10.78 16.04 -15.69
CA ARG A 290 11.74 17.10 -16.02
C ARG A 290 11.18 18.47 -15.64
N ARG A 291 9.90 18.75 -15.92
CA ARG A 291 9.23 19.99 -15.50
C ARG A 291 9.29 20.20 -13.98
N MET A 292 9.06 19.14 -13.18
CA MET A 292 9.22 19.23 -11.72
C MET A 292 10.67 19.50 -11.33
N ALA A 293 11.63 18.83 -11.96
CA ALA A 293 13.05 19.00 -11.68
C ALA A 293 13.51 20.46 -11.90
N GLU A 294 13.08 21.06 -13.00
CA GLU A 294 13.40 22.45 -13.34
C GLU A 294 12.78 23.42 -12.34
N ALA A 295 11.51 23.23 -11.99
CA ALA A 295 10.85 24.03 -10.97
C ALA A 295 11.52 23.92 -9.59
N ILE A 296 11.97 22.72 -9.21
CA ILE A 296 12.73 22.52 -7.96
C ILE A 296 14.03 23.32 -7.98
N VAL A 297 14.78 23.29 -9.10
CA VAL A 297 16.02 24.07 -9.24
C VAL A 297 15.73 25.56 -9.14
N ASP A 298 14.76 26.06 -9.90
CA ASP A 298 14.40 27.49 -9.94
C ASP A 298 13.93 28.00 -8.57
N LEU A 299 13.17 27.20 -7.82
CA LEU A 299 12.69 27.56 -6.47
C LEU A 299 13.76 27.42 -5.39
N ALA A 300 14.77 26.56 -5.59
CA ALA A 300 15.86 26.36 -4.65
C ALA A 300 16.98 27.42 -4.81
N GLU A 301 17.07 28.08 -5.96
CA GLU A 301 18.03 29.16 -6.17
C GLU A 301 17.63 30.43 -5.39
N PRO A 302 18.56 31.07 -4.66
CA PRO A 302 18.29 32.35 -4.03
C PRO A 302 17.99 33.41 -5.11
N PRO A 303 17.09 34.38 -4.85
CA PRO A 303 16.78 35.42 -5.83
C PRO A 303 18.07 36.13 -6.26
N THR A 304 18.27 36.25 -7.57
CA THR A 304 19.41 36.99 -8.15
C THR A 304 19.26 38.48 -7.82
N GLU A 305 20.24 39.04 -7.11
CA GLU A 305 20.37 40.48 -6.80
C GLU A 305 20.59 41.34 -8.05
#